data_AF-A0A8B7TVX5-F1
#
_entry.id   AF-A0A8B7TVX5-F1
#
_cell.length_a   1.000
_cell.length_b   1.000
_cell.length_c   1.000
_cell.angle_alpha   90.00
_cell.angle_beta   90.00
_cell.angle_gamma   90.00
#
_symmetry.space_group_name_H-M   'P 1'
#
loop_
_entity.id
_entity.type
_entity.pdbx_description
1 polymer ?
#
loop_
_entity_poly.entity_id
_entity_poly.type
_entity_poly.pdbx_seq_one_letter_code
_entity_poly.pdbx_strand_id
1 'polypeptide(L)'
;MAGESKRGTEGCWRVALSADDRWQISQYPWNFLKPGLLPRSLFFLTYLLLFLQPEEAISEEVKVIGPGESILALFGEEVEFPCHLSPYQDAKNMEIRWFRSHASDVVHLYQERQELFAQQMARFQNRTKLITDEIADGSVSLHLSRVVPSDEGPYGCRFLSGDFSGEAIWELEVAGFGSDPYISLEGFKEGGIQLRCSSSGWYPKPTIQWRDHQGQCLPPESEAIIQNAQGLFVLKHLWLFRKGAHSQCVPVSIQNSLLVQKKEFVGDS
;
A
#
# COMPACT_ATOMS: atom_id res chain seq x y z
N MET A 1 59.16 -38.22 -4.16
CA MET A 1 59.85 -38.27 -2.85
C MET A 1 59.28 -37.12 -2.04
N ALA A 2 58.34 -37.36 -1.11
CA ALA A 2 58.61 -37.54 0.32
C ALA A 2 59.47 -36.38 0.89
N GLY A 3 59.06 -35.58 1.89
CA GLY A 3 57.93 -35.56 2.83
C GLY A 3 57.83 -34.10 3.34
N GLU A 4 57.22 -33.70 4.45
CA GLU A 4 56.41 -34.29 5.50
C GLU A 4 55.96 -33.04 6.31
N SER A 5 54.68 -32.67 6.24
CA SER A 5 54.14 -31.49 6.93
C SER A 5 53.82 -31.85 8.37
N LYS A 6 54.70 -31.45 9.31
CA LYS A 6 54.40 -31.55 10.75
C LYS A 6 53.74 -30.27 11.28
N ARG A 7 52.48 -30.43 11.66
CA ARG A 7 51.69 -29.54 12.52
C ARG A 7 52.40 -29.36 13.87
N GLY A 8 52.80 -28.14 14.19
CA GLY A 8 53.25 -27.74 15.53
C GLY A 8 52.07 -27.29 16.37
N THR A 9 51.91 -27.92 17.54
CA THR A 9 50.89 -27.67 18.55
C THR A 9 51.05 -26.29 19.21
N GLU A 10 49.93 -25.60 19.44
CA GLU A 10 49.85 -24.32 20.17
C GLU A 10 50.41 -24.47 21.60
N GLY A 11 51.45 -23.69 21.92
CA GLY A 11 51.98 -23.53 23.28
C GLY A 11 52.02 -22.05 23.63
N CYS A 12 51.63 -21.68 24.85
CA CYS A 12 51.64 -20.30 25.31
C CYS A 12 53.07 -19.90 25.73
N TRP A 13 53.65 -18.91 25.08
CA TRP A 13 55.00 -18.40 25.36
C TRP A 13 54.91 -17.12 26.18
N ARG A 14 55.88 -16.87 27.08
CA ARG A 14 56.07 -15.55 27.69
C ARG A 14 57.43 -15.01 27.28
N VAL A 15 57.44 -13.79 26.75
CA VAL A 15 58.66 -13.10 26.35
C VAL A 15 58.92 -12.00 27.37
N ALA A 16 60.11 -11.97 27.95
CA ALA A 16 60.52 -10.92 28.88
C ALA A 16 61.94 -10.42 28.54
N LEU A 17 62.18 -9.13 28.74
CA LEU A 17 63.49 -8.50 28.60
C LEU A 17 64.26 -8.65 29.91
N SER A 18 65.48 -9.20 29.87
CA SER A 18 66.34 -9.19 31.05
C SER A 18 67.00 -7.81 31.22
N ALA A 19 67.52 -7.52 32.40
CA ALA A 19 68.15 -6.23 32.74
C ALA A 19 69.41 -5.88 31.91
N ASP A 20 69.88 -6.78 31.03
CA ASP A 20 70.99 -6.55 30.09
C ASP A 20 70.49 -6.41 28.63
N ASP A 21 69.23 -6.06 28.42
CA ASP A 21 68.59 -5.85 27.10
C ASP A 21 68.66 -7.05 26.13
N ARG A 22 68.62 -8.28 26.66
CA ARG A 22 68.44 -9.51 25.86
C ARG A 22 67.07 -10.13 26.08
N TRP A 23 66.43 -10.54 24.99
CA TRP A 23 65.17 -11.29 25.01
C TRP A 23 65.40 -12.72 25.50
N GLN A 24 64.61 -13.15 26.48
CA GLN A 24 64.58 -14.53 26.97
C GLN A 24 63.20 -15.14 26.71
N ILE A 25 63.18 -16.37 26.17
CA ILE A 25 61.96 -17.15 25.95
C ILE A 25 62.04 -18.35 26.90
N SER A 26 61.10 -18.45 27.84
CA SER A 26 60.98 -19.60 28.72
C SER A 26 59.75 -20.43 28.36
N GLN A 27 59.93 -21.75 28.32
CA GLN A 27 58.89 -22.73 28.01
C GLN A 27 58.54 -23.43 29.32
N TYR A 28 57.32 -23.25 29.84
CA TYR A 28 56.89 -23.95 31.06
C TYR A 28 56.39 -25.36 30.69
N PRO A 29 56.75 -26.41 31.45
CA PRO A 29 56.16 -27.73 31.25
C PRO A 29 54.71 -27.70 31.75
N TRP A 30 53.78 -28.12 30.91
CA TRP A 30 52.42 -28.44 31.35
C TRP A 30 52.46 -29.64 32.29
N ASN A 31 52.32 -29.41 33.59
CA ASN A 31 51.97 -30.49 34.51
C ASN A 31 50.53 -30.91 34.21
N PHE A 32 50.41 -32.06 33.56
CA PHE A 32 49.17 -32.78 33.30
C PHE A 32 48.35 -32.95 34.59
N LEU A 33 47.25 -32.22 34.71
CA LEU A 33 46.04 -32.83 35.26
C LEU A 33 45.55 -33.81 34.18
N LYS A 34 45.72 -35.11 34.43
CA LYS A 34 45.21 -36.16 33.56
C LYS A 34 43.71 -35.90 33.32
N PRO A 35 43.24 -35.78 32.07
CA PRO A 35 41.81 -35.86 31.80
C PRO A 35 41.37 -37.24 32.30
N GLY A 36 40.49 -37.27 33.29
CA GLY A 36 39.79 -38.49 33.64
C GLY A 36 39.20 -39.06 32.35
N LEU A 37 39.56 -40.30 32.03
CA LEU A 37 39.02 -41.02 30.89
C LEU A 37 37.54 -41.24 31.16
N LEU A 38 36.69 -40.29 30.79
CA LEU A 38 35.25 -40.56 30.75
C LEU A 38 35.06 -41.70 29.73
N PRO A 39 34.40 -42.81 30.10
CA PRO A 39 34.18 -43.91 29.18
C PRO A 39 33.57 -43.38 27.88
N ARG A 40 34.04 -43.91 26.73
CA ARG A 40 33.55 -43.52 25.40
C ARG A 40 32.03 -43.50 25.30
N SER A 41 31.33 -44.30 26.13
CA SER A 41 29.86 -44.29 26.24
C SER A 41 29.29 -42.95 26.67
N LEU A 42 29.97 -42.18 27.53
CA LEU A 42 29.50 -40.86 27.98
C LEU A 42 29.65 -39.79 26.89
N PHE A 43 30.70 -39.88 26.06
CA PHE A 43 30.85 -39.03 24.88
C PHE A 43 29.80 -39.33 23.81
N PHE A 44 29.49 -40.62 23.60
CA PHE A 44 28.38 -41.01 22.73
C PHE A 44 27.03 -40.55 23.29
N LEU A 45 26.81 -40.64 24.60
CA LEU A 45 25.59 -40.17 25.27
C LEU A 45 25.42 -38.65 25.18
N THR A 46 26.48 -37.87 25.37
CA THR A 46 26.40 -36.41 25.23
C THR A 46 26.18 -35.99 23.77
N TYR A 47 26.80 -36.67 22.82
CA TYR A 47 26.57 -36.43 21.40
C TYR A 47 25.14 -36.84 20.99
N LEU A 48 24.64 -37.99 21.48
CA LEU A 48 23.27 -38.44 21.27
C LEU A 48 22.25 -37.47 21.89
N LEU A 49 22.54 -36.92 23.07
CA LEU A 49 21.72 -35.91 23.74
C LEU A 49 21.70 -34.56 22.97
N LEU A 50 22.81 -34.19 22.32
CA LEU A 50 22.87 -33.03 21.41
C LEU A 50 22.06 -33.27 20.13
N PHE A 51 22.04 -34.49 19.59
CA PHE A 51 21.18 -34.88 18.45
C PHE A 51 19.70 -35.06 18.83
N LEU A 52 19.40 -35.27 20.11
CA LEU A 52 18.04 -35.39 20.66
C LEU A 52 17.47 -34.05 21.13
N GLN A 53 18.17 -32.94 20.95
CA GLN A 53 17.54 -31.64 21.15
C GLN A 53 16.42 -31.52 20.11
N PRO A 54 15.15 -31.35 20.52
CA PRO A 54 14.10 -31.03 19.57
C PRO A 54 14.55 -29.77 18.84
N GLU A 55 14.61 -29.85 17.51
CA GLU A 55 14.67 -28.66 16.69
C GLU A 55 13.48 -27.82 17.14
N GLU A 56 13.74 -26.73 17.87
CA GLU A 56 12.69 -25.79 18.23
C GLU A 56 12.11 -25.35 16.90
N ALA A 57 10.93 -25.87 16.57
CA ALA A 57 10.20 -25.45 15.41
C ALA A 57 10.00 -23.94 15.60
N ILE A 58 10.76 -23.15 14.85
CA ILE A 58 10.54 -21.71 14.74
C ILE A 58 9.18 -21.62 14.06
N SER A 59 8.12 -21.59 14.88
CA SER A 59 6.78 -21.31 14.41
C SER A 59 6.81 -19.86 13.97
N GLU A 60 7.02 -19.63 12.67
CA GLU A 60 6.88 -18.29 12.10
C GLU A 60 5.47 -17.81 12.43
N GLU A 61 5.39 -16.62 13.03
CA GLU A 61 4.13 -15.99 13.40
C GLU A 61 3.34 -15.71 12.11
N VAL A 62 2.16 -16.33 11.98
CA VAL A 62 1.27 -16.11 10.84
C VAL A 62 0.77 -14.66 10.86
N LYS A 63 0.77 -14.00 9.71
CA LYS A 63 0.31 -12.61 9.53
C LYS A 63 -0.62 -12.50 8.33
N VAL A 64 -1.48 -11.50 8.35
CA VAL A 64 -2.25 -11.09 7.17
C VAL A 64 -1.53 -9.92 6.51
N ILE A 65 -1.29 -10.03 5.22
CA ILE A 65 -0.65 -9.01 4.40
C ILE A 65 -1.68 -8.50 3.40
N GLY A 66 -1.88 -7.17 3.39
CA GLY A 66 -2.73 -6.48 2.44
C GLY A 66 -1.90 -5.72 1.39
N PRO A 67 -2.51 -4.74 0.70
CA PRO A 67 -1.83 -3.95 -0.34
C PRO A 67 -0.64 -3.12 0.16
N GLY A 68 -0.61 -2.76 1.44
CA GLY A 68 0.46 -1.97 2.07
C GLY A 68 0.36 -0.46 1.80
N GLU A 69 0.21 -0.06 0.53
CA GLU A 69 0.02 1.34 0.12
C GLU A 69 -1.45 1.66 -0.19
N SER A 70 -1.75 2.96 -0.37
CA SER A 70 -3.06 3.40 -0.84
C SER A 70 -3.36 2.83 -2.23
N ILE A 71 -4.60 2.39 -2.45
CA ILE A 71 -5.08 1.98 -3.77
C ILE A 71 -5.87 3.13 -4.38
N LEU A 72 -5.50 3.55 -5.58
CA LEU A 72 -6.24 4.53 -6.36
C LEU A 72 -7.25 3.83 -7.28
N ALA A 73 -8.51 4.25 -7.24
CA ALA A 73 -9.56 3.80 -8.14
C ALA A 73 -10.24 4.97 -8.85
N LEU A 74 -10.58 4.79 -10.13
CA LEU A 74 -11.33 5.81 -10.86
C LEU A 74 -12.83 5.66 -10.64
N PHE A 75 -13.54 6.80 -10.64
CA PHE A 75 -15.00 6.82 -10.56
C PHE A 75 -15.63 5.95 -11.65
N GLY A 76 -16.56 5.09 -11.24
CA GLY A 76 -17.30 4.19 -12.12
C GLY A 76 -16.55 2.92 -12.52
N GLU A 77 -15.25 2.84 -12.25
CA GLU A 77 -14.42 1.67 -12.55
C GLU A 77 -14.51 0.61 -11.44
N GLU A 78 -13.70 -0.43 -11.60
CA GLU A 78 -13.58 -1.56 -10.68
C GLU A 78 -12.20 -1.51 -10.00
N VAL A 79 -12.12 -2.04 -8.78
CA VAL A 79 -10.88 -2.08 -7.99
C VAL A 79 -10.78 -3.41 -7.25
N GLU A 80 -9.56 -3.90 -7.08
CA GLU A 80 -9.28 -5.15 -6.36
C GLU A 80 -8.48 -4.89 -5.08
N PHE A 81 -8.85 -5.62 -4.02
CA PHE A 81 -8.19 -5.58 -2.72
C PHE A 81 -7.59 -6.95 -2.38
N PRO A 82 -6.31 -7.19 -2.72
CA PRO A 82 -5.63 -8.43 -2.41
C PRO A 82 -5.27 -8.53 -0.92
N CYS A 83 -5.47 -9.71 -0.34
CA CYS A 83 -4.94 -10.08 0.97
C CYS A 83 -4.48 -11.53 1.01
N HIS A 84 -3.40 -11.79 1.74
CA HIS A 84 -2.88 -13.15 1.89
C HIS A 84 -2.28 -13.41 3.28
N LEU A 85 -2.18 -14.70 3.62
CA LEU A 85 -1.44 -15.16 4.80
C LEU A 85 0.07 -15.24 4.51
N SER A 86 0.87 -14.87 5.49
CA SER A 86 2.32 -15.05 5.48
C SER A 86 2.76 -15.76 6.77
N PRO A 87 3.37 -16.95 6.70
CA PRO A 87 3.61 -17.73 5.48
C PRO A 87 2.30 -18.21 4.82
N TYR A 88 2.37 -18.57 3.53
CA TYR A 88 1.24 -19.08 2.77
C TYR A 88 0.74 -20.41 3.36
N GLN A 89 -0.58 -20.51 3.56
CA GLN A 89 -1.25 -21.66 4.16
C GLN A 89 -2.75 -21.66 3.85
N ASP A 90 -3.40 -22.82 3.90
CA ASP A 90 -4.82 -22.97 3.53
C ASP A 90 -5.76 -22.10 4.39
N ALA A 91 -6.53 -21.24 3.73
CA ALA A 91 -7.53 -20.36 4.34
C ALA A 91 -8.99 -20.77 4.06
N LYS A 92 -9.24 -21.91 3.40
CA LYS A 92 -10.60 -22.34 3.00
C LYS A 92 -11.60 -22.42 4.14
N ASN A 93 -11.13 -22.80 5.32
CA ASN A 93 -11.97 -22.98 6.51
C ASN A 93 -11.94 -21.76 7.44
N MET A 94 -11.22 -20.69 7.08
CA MET A 94 -11.20 -19.46 7.86
C MET A 94 -12.44 -18.62 7.57
N GLU A 95 -12.83 -17.81 8.54
CA GLU A 95 -13.67 -16.65 8.27
C GLU A 95 -12.79 -15.55 7.68
N ILE A 96 -13.15 -15.05 6.50
CA ILE A 96 -12.44 -13.99 5.81
C ILE A 96 -13.40 -12.81 5.61
N ARG A 97 -13.05 -11.66 6.19
CA ARG A 97 -13.90 -10.47 6.18
C ARG A 97 -13.16 -9.28 5.59
N TRP A 98 -13.77 -8.61 4.61
CA TRP A 98 -13.40 -7.25 4.27
C TRP A 98 -14.31 -6.28 5.00
N PHE A 99 -13.71 -5.22 5.53
CA PHE A 99 -14.39 -4.22 6.34
C PHE A 99 -13.89 -2.81 6.02
N ARG A 100 -14.57 -1.79 6.55
CA ARG A 100 -14.21 -0.38 6.41
C ARG A 100 -13.34 0.09 7.58
N SER A 101 -13.78 1.11 8.32
CA SER A 101 -13.06 1.63 9.49
C SER A 101 -13.06 0.63 10.65
N HIS A 102 -14.13 -0.16 10.78
CA HIS A 102 -14.27 -1.15 11.84
C HIS A 102 -14.72 -2.50 11.28
N ALA A 103 -14.35 -3.60 11.94
CA ALA A 103 -14.73 -4.95 11.54
C ALA A 103 -16.25 -5.20 11.52
N SER A 104 -17.05 -4.37 12.19
CA SER A 104 -18.52 -4.38 12.10
C SER A 104 -19.06 -3.80 10.80
N ASP A 105 -18.27 -3.00 10.09
CA ASP A 105 -18.65 -2.35 8.84
C ASP A 105 -18.33 -3.26 7.66
N VAL A 106 -19.11 -4.35 7.55
CA VAL A 106 -18.84 -5.46 6.62
C VAL A 106 -19.01 -5.03 5.16
N VAL A 107 -17.92 -5.07 4.42
CA VAL A 107 -17.89 -4.90 2.96
C VAL A 107 -18.21 -6.22 2.28
N HIS A 108 -17.59 -7.30 2.75
CA HIS A 108 -17.79 -8.66 2.25
C HIS A 108 -17.40 -9.67 3.33
N LEU A 109 -18.11 -10.81 3.40
CA LEU A 109 -17.86 -11.85 4.38
C LEU A 109 -17.90 -13.24 3.72
N TYR A 110 -16.84 -14.00 3.93
CA TYR A 110 -16.75 -15.42 3.62
C TYR A 110 -16.62 -16.21 4.91
N GLN A 111 -17.48 -17.19 5.11
CA GLN A 111 -17.50 -18.05 6.30
C GLN A 111 -18.15 -19.38 5.95
N GLU A 112 -17.71 -20.48 6.58
CA GLU A 112 -18.26 -21.82 6.32
C GLU A 112 -18.25 -22.21 4.82
N ARG A 113 -17.23 -21.74 4.09
CA ARG A 113 -17.07 -21.92 2.62
C ARG A 113 -18.15 -21.28 1.77
N GLN A 114 -18.78 -20.22 2.26
CA GLN A 114 -19.86 -19.51 1.58
C GLN A 114 -19.69 -17.99 1.71
N GLU A 115 -20.14 -17.24 0.70
CA GLU A 115 -20.24 -15.78 0.76
C GLU A 115 -21.56 -15.39 1.47
N LEU A 116 -21.47 -14.62 2.55
CA LEU A 116 -22.61 -14.23 3.40
C LEU A 116 -23.09 -12.82 3.07
N PHE A 117 -23.75 -12.66 1.92
CA PHE A 117 -24.24 -11.37 1.42
C PHE A 117 -25.20 -10.63 2.37
N ALA A 118 -25.96 -11.35 3.21
CA ALA A 118 -26.92 -10.76 4.13
C ALA A 118 -26.28 -9.86 5.22
N GLN A 119 -24.99 -10.05 5.50
CA GLN A 119 -24.26 -9.25 6.49
C GLN A 119 -23.59 -8.02 5.88
N GLN A 120 -23.58 -7.88 4.56
CA GLN A 120 -22.95 -6.75 3.89
C GLN A 120 -23.71 -5.45 4.14
N MET A 121 -22.97 -4.36 4.35
CA MET A 121 -23.55 -3.02 4.33
C MET A 121 -24.29 -2.78 3.01
N ALA A 122 -25.47 -2.18 3.06
CA ALA A 122 -26.35 -1.98 1.91
C ALA A 122 -25.64 -1.35 0.68
N ARG A 123 -24.67 -0.45 0.91
CA ARG A 123 -23.92 0.23 -0.15
C ARG A 123 -22.95 -0.65 -0.95
N PHE A 124 -22.63 -1.86 -0.47
CA PHE A 124 -21.73 -2.82 -1.14
C PHE A 124 -22.45 -4.03 -1.74
N GLN A 125 -23.75 -4.18 -1.46
CA GLN A 125 -24.56 -5.24 -2.04
C GLN A 125 -24.58 -5.16 -3.57
N ASN A 126 -24.41 -6.30 -4.25
CA ASN A 126 -24.31 -6.42 -5.71
C ASN A 126 -23.16 -5.62 -6.34
N ARG A 127 -22.17 -5.23 -5.54
CA ARG A 127 -20.97 -4.52 -6.00
C ARG A 127 -19.68 -5.28 -5.72
N THR A 128 -19.71 -6.25 -4.80
CA THR A 128 -18.53 -7.01 -4.39
C THR A 128 -18.56 -8.44 -4.91
N LYS A 129 -17.38 -9.00 -5.20
CA LYS A 129 -17.17 -10.40 -5.55
C LYS A 129 -15.87 -10.88 -4.93
N LEU A 130 -15.88 -12.03 -4.26
CA LEU A 130 -14.67 -12.63 -3.73
C LEU A 130 -13.99 -13.53 -4.78
N ILE A 131 -12.68 -13.35 -4.97
CA ILE A 131 -11.83 -14.20 -5.79
C ILE A 131 -11.13 -15.18 -4.85
N THR A 132 -11.39 -16.47 -5.05
CA THR A 132 -10.95 -17.57 -4.17
C THR A 132 -10.07 -18.60 -4.86
N ASP A 133 -9.57 -18.31 -6.05
CA ASP A 133 -8.80 -19.26 -6.87
C ASP A 133 -7.54 -19.78 -6.13
N GLU A 134 -6.90 -18.93 -5.31
CA GLU A 134 -5.69 -19.24 -4.54
C GLU A 134 -5.94 -19.36 -3.02
N ILE A 135 -7.20 -19.53 -2.60
CA ILE A 135 -7.54 -19.60 -1.17
C ILE A 135 -6.89 -20.79 -0.45
N ALA A 136 -6.54 -21.84 -1.21
CA ALA A 136 -5.81 -23.02 -0.72
C ALA A 136 -4.38 -22.69 -0.28
N ASP A 137 -3.80 -21.61 -0.83
CA ASP A 137 -2.48 -21.10 -0.48
C ASP A 137 -2.60 -19.91 0.49
N GLY A 138 -3.82 -19.52 0.85
CA GLY A 138 -4.09 -18.41 1.77
C GLY A 138 -4.17 -17.04 1.11
N SER A 139 -4.30 -16.99 -0.22
CA SER A 139 -4.40 -15.77 -1.03
C SER A 139 -5.82 -15.58 -1.56
N VAL A 140 -6.37 -14.38 -1.38
CA VAL A 140 -7.73 -14.01 -1.81
C VAL A 140 -7.77 -12.53 -2.19
N SER A 141 -8.69 -12.17 -3.08
CA SER A 141 -8.88 -10.77 -3.49
C SER A 141 -10.35 -10.40 -3.50
N LEU A 142 -10.69 -9.21 -2.99
CA LEU A 142 -12.03 -8.67 -3.11
C LEU A 142 -12.11 -7.72 -4.30
N HIS A 143 -13.00 -8.01 -5.23
CA HIS A 143 -13.33 -7.12 -6.33
C HIS A 143 -14.51 -6.23 -5.97
N LEU A 144 -14.36 -4.90 -6.11
CA LEU A 144 -15.40 -3.89 -5.91
C LEU A 144 -15.68 -3.17 -7.23
N SER A 145 -16.92 -3.24 -7.70
CA SER A 145 -17.38 -2.63 -8.95
C SER A 145 -18.07 -1.27 -8.76
N ARG A 146 -18.04 -0.45 -9.81
CA ARG A 146 -18.73 0.86 -9.89
C ARG A 146 -18.34 1.80 -8.76
N VAL A 147 -17.04 2.02 -8.57
CA VAL A 147 -16.49 2.85 -7.48
C VAL A 147 -17.12 4.25 -7.50
N VAL A 148 -17.53 4.74 -6.32
CA VAL A 148 -18.09 6.08 -6.13
C VAL A 148 -17.31 6.85 -5.05
N PRO A 149 -17.41 8.20 -4.99
CA PRO A 149 -16.66 8.98 -4.01
C PRO A 149 -16.90 8.58 -2.55
N SER A 150 -18.10 8.12 -2.20
CA SER A 150 -18.41 7.64 -0.84
C SER A 150 -17.72 6.32 -0.46
N ASP A 151 -17.11 5.64 -1.44
CA ASP A 151 -16.29 4.46 -1.17
C ASP A 151 -14.88 4.82 -0.74
N GLU A 152 -14.42 6.06 -0.92
CA GLU A 152 -13.12 6.54 -0.42
C GLU A 152 -13.00 6.34 1.10
N GLY A 153 -11.80 6.04 1.58
CA GLY A 153 -11.54 5.84 3.01
C GLY A 153 -10.80 4.54 3.33
N PRO A 154 -10.66 4.23 4.62
CA PRO A 154 -9.96 3.04 5.08
C PRO A 154 -10.76 1.76 4.78
N TYR A 155 -10.02 0.73 4.41
CA TYR A 155 -10.47 -0.65 4.28
C TYR A 155 -9.53 -1.57 5.03
N GLY A 156 -10.04 -2.75 5.41
CA GLY A 156 -9.21 -3.82 5.91
C GLY A 156 -9.74 -5.18 5.52
N CYS A 157 -8.87 -6.18 5.64
CA CYS A 157 -9.21 -7.58 5.55
C CYS A 157 -8.79 -8.29 6.84
N ARG A 158 -9.60 -9.24 7.29
CA ARG A 158 -9.34 -10.04 8.49
C ARG A 158 -9.51 -11.51 8.15
N PHE A 159 -8.57 -12.31 8.62
CA PHE A 159 -8.62 -13.78 8.59
C PHE A 159 -8.76 -14.27 10.03
N LEU A 160 -9.71 -15.16 10.27
CA LEU A 160 -10.03 -15.66 11.60
C LEU A 160 -10.24 -17.19 11.57
N SER A 161 -9.54 -17.88 12.46
CA SER A 161 -9.75 -19.29 12.82
C SER A 161 -9.86 -19.41 14.34
N GLY A 162 -9.98 -20.64 14.87
CA GLY A 162 -10.07 -20.86 16.32
C GLY A 162 -8.81 -20.45 17.09
N ASP A 163 -7.66 -20.44 16.43
CA ASP A 163 -6.32 -20.23 16.99
C ASP A 163 -5.59 -19.01 16.40
N PHE A 164 -6.14 -18.38 15.36
CA PHE A 164 -5.51 -17.26 14.67
C PHE A 164 -6.49 -16.13 14.37
N SER A 165 -6.04 -14.89 14.57
CA SER A 165 -6.72 -13.68 14.12
C SER A 165 -5.67 -12.70 13.63
N GLY A 166 -5.73 -12.34 12.35
CA GLY A 166 -4.85 -11.34 11.76
C GLY A 166 -5.63 -10.40 10.85
N GLU A 167 -5.12 -9.19 10.68
CA GLU A 167 -5.72 -8.21 9.78
C GLU A 167 -4.67 -7.32 9.12
N ALA A 168 -5.04 -6.77 7.95
CA ALA A 168 -4.30 -5.73 7.27
C ALA A 168 -5.27 -4.61 6.88
N ILE A 169 -4.78 -3.36 6.89
CA ILE A 169 -5.55 -2.15 6.64
C ILE A 169 -4.83 -1.32 5.58
N TRP A 170 -5.58 -0.68 4.69
CA TRP A 170 -5.09 0.24 3.65
C TRP A 170 -6.11 1.35 3.39
N GLU A 171 -5.72 2.35 2.62
CA GLU A 171 -6.61 3.44 2.19
C GLU A 171 -7.04 3.23 0.74
N LEU A 172 -8.33 3.45 0.45
CA LEU A 172 -8.80 3.62 -0.94
C LEU A 172 -8.94 5.11 -1.23
N GLU A 173 -8.24 5.56 -2.26
CA GLU A 173 -8.38 6.89 -2.85
C GLU A 173 -9.26 6.81 -4.09
N VAL A 174 -10.16 7.78 -4.28
CA VAL A 174 -11.04 7.81 -5.45
C VAL A 174 -10.71 9.03 -6.31
N ALA A 175 -10.62 8.83 -7.62
CA ALA A 175 -10.42 9.91 -8.58
C ALA A 175 -11.44 9.95 -9.71
N GLY A 176 -11.96 11.13 -10.01
CA GLY A 176 -12.71 11.45 -11.22
C GLY A 176 -11.89 12.41 -12.09
N PHE A 177 -11.62 12.01 -13.33
CA PHE A 177 -10.79 12.81 -14.26
C PHE A 177 -11.57 13.94 -14.97
N GLY A 178 -12.89 13.98 -14.79
CA GLY A 178 -13.76 14.98 -15.39
C GLY A 178 -13.84 14.90 -16.92
N SER A 179 -14.81 15.63 -17.46
CA SER A 179 -15.00 15.82 -18.90
C SER A 179 -14.07 16.90 -19.44
N ASP A 180 -13.82 16.90 -20.75
CA ASP A 180 -13.19 18.04 -21.40
C ASP A 180 -14.00 19.32 -21.14
N PRO A 181 -13.34 20.47 -20.89
CA PRO A 181 -14.02 21.74 -20.69
C PRO A 181 -14.68 22.19 -21.99
N TYR A 182 -15.92 22.65 -21.91
CA TYR A 182 -16.65 23.21 -23.06
C TYR A 182 -17.19 24.60 -22.75
N ILE A 183 -17.28 25.43 -23.79
CA ILE A 183 -17.85 26.78 -23.71
C ILE A 183 -19.25 26.79 -24.34
N SER A 184 -20.17 27.49 -23.69
CA SER A 184 -21.53 27.73 -24.18
C SER A 184 -21.87 29.22 -24.08
N LEU A 185 -22.70 29.70 -25.01
CA LEU A 185 -23.25 31.06 -24.98
C LEU A 185 -24.46 31.11 -24.04
N GLU A 186 -24.41 31.95 -23.02
CA GLU A 186 -25.54 32.16 -22.09
C GLU A 186 -26.45 33.30 -22.53
N GLY A 187 -25.91 34.29 -23.25
CA GLY A 187 -26.71 35.36 -23.85
C GLY A 187 -26.00 36.70 -23.94
N PHE A 188 -26.78 37.77 -24.01
CA PHE A 188 -26.29 39.15 -24.08
C PHE A 188 -26.73 39.91 -22.83
N LYS A 189 -25.78 40.46 -22.08
CA LYS A 189 -26.02 41.16 -20.82
C LYS A 189 -25.18 42.43 -20.78
N GLU A 190 -25.74 43.54 -20.30
CA GLU A 190 -25.00 44.80 -20.08
C GLU A 190 -24.16 45.28 -21.30
N GLY A 191 -24.67 45.08 -22.51
CA GLY A 191 -23.97 45.45 -23.75
C GLY A 191 -22.78 44.56 -24.12
N GLY A 192 -22.64 43.39 -23.48
CA GLY A 192 -21.63 42.37 -23.77
C GLY A 192 -22.21 40.98 -24.06
N ILE A 193 -21.32 40.02 -24.31
CA ILE A 193 -21.62 38.60 -24.53
C ILE A 193 -21.28 37.83 -23.27
N GLN A 194 -22.22 37.03 -22.75
CA GLN A 194 -21.99 36.18 -21.60
C GLN A 194 -21.70 34.74 -22.04
N LEU A 195 -20.54 34.21 -21.65
CA LEU A 195 -20.12 32.84 -21.95
C LEU A 195 -20.01 32.03 -20.65
N ARG A 196 -20.32 30.74 -20.73
CA ARG A 196 -20.11 29.76 -19.66
C ARG A 196 -19.12 28.69 -20.08
N CYS A 197 -18.04 28.53 -19.33
CA CYS A 197 -17.25 27.30 -19.36
C CYS A 197 -17.81 26.31 -18.34
N SER A 198 -17.89 25.04 -18.72
CA SER A 198 -18.31 23.98 -17.83
C SER A 198 -17.48 22.71 -18.03
N SER A 199 -17.26 21.99 -16.94
CA SER A 199 -16.65 20.66 -16.93
C SER A 199 -17.17 19.89 -15.72
N SER A 200 -17.39 18.59 -15.86
CA SER A 200 -18.09 17.78 -14.86
C SER A 200 -17.43 16.44 -14.63
N GLY A 201 -17.61 15.86 -13.44
CA GLY A 201 -17.10 14.52 -13.14
C GLY A 201 -15.75 14.50 -12.44
N TRP A 202 -15.40 15.59 -11.76
CA TRP A 202 -14.14 15.71 -11.04
C TRP A 202 -14.28 15.18 -9.61
N TYR A 203 -13.30 14.41 -9.15
CA TYR A 203 -13.16 14.07 -7.74
C TYR A 203 -11.70 13.73 -7.43
N PRO A 204 -11.09 14.21 -6.33
CA PRO A 204 -11.61 15.21 -5.40
C PRO A 204 -11.82 16.57 -6.10
N LYS A 205 -12.10 17.61 -5.31
CA LYS A 205 -12.34 18.97 -5.83
C LYS A 205 -11.15 19.40 -6.73
N PRO A 206 -11.40 19.76 -8.00
CA PRO A 206 -10.32 20.07 -8.93
C PRO A 206 -9.70 21.44 -8.62
N THR A 207 -8.44 21.61 -9.03
CA THR A 207 -7.75 22.91 -9.06
C THR A 207 -7.72 23.45 -10.48
N ILE A 208 -7.90 24.76 -10.62
CA ILE A 208 -8.01 25.41 -11.93
C ILE A 208 -6.90 26.44 -12.07
N GLN A 209 -6.23 26.43 -13.21
CA GLN A 209 -5.22 27.42 -13.56
C GLN A 209 -5.68 28.24 -14.76
N TRP A 210 -5.59 29.56 -14.59
CA TRP A 210 -5.98 30.57 -15.58
C TRP A 210 -4.75 31.17 -16.23
N ARG A 211 -4.82 31.52 -17.51
CA ARG A 211 -3.82 32.35 -18.19
C ARG A 211 -4.49 33.17 -19.29
N ASP A 212 -4.14 34.44 -19.39
CA ASP A 212 -4.36 35.24 -20.59
C ASP A 212 -3.10 35.20 -21.49
N HIS A 213 -3.10 35.98 -22.56
CA HIS A 213 -1.98 36.09 -23.51
C HIS A 213 -0.71 36.74 -22.90
N GLN A 214 -0.79 37.33 -21.71
CA GLN A 214 0.33 38.01 -21.02
C GLN A 214 0.65 37.43 -19.62
N GLY A 215 -0.06 36.40 -19.16
CA GLY A 215 0.07 35.82 -17.83
C GLY A 215 -0.64 36.57 -16.68
N GLN A 216 -1.49 37.57 -16.95
CA GLN A 216 -2.18 38.39 -15.95
C GLN A 216 -3.71 38.24 -16.05
N CYS A 217 -4.28 37.28 -15.32
CA CYS A 217 -5.72 37.03 -15.40
C CYS A 217 -6.57 38.04 -14.62
N LEU A 218 -7.72 38.40 -15.18
CA LEU A 218 -8.85 38.92 -14.41
C LEU A 218 -9.67 37.74 -13.87
N PRO A 219 -10.22 37.84 -12.65
CA PRO A 219 -11.07 36.79 -12.10
C PRO A 219 -12.40 36.65 -12.88
N PRO A 220 -13.06 35.48 -12.80
CA PRO A 220 -14.44 35.26 -13.24
C PRO A 220 -15.40 36.40 -12.87
N GLU A 221 -16.48 36.61 -13.66
CA GLU A 221 -17.67 37.30 -13.11
C GLU A 221 -18.29 36.42 -12.01
N SER A 222 -18.29 35.10 -12.22
CA SER A 222 -18.73 34.12 -11.24
C SER A 222 -18.04 32.78 -11.44
N GLU A 223 -17.64 32.17 -10.33
CA GLU A 223 -17.10 30.81 -10.26
C GLU A 223 -17.93 29.97 -9.30
N ALA A 224 -18.34 28.80 -9.75
CA ALA A 224 -19.02 27.82 -8.92
C ALA A 224 -18.45 26.43 -9.17
N ILE A 225 -17.97 25.80 -8.09
CA ILE A 225 -17.62 24.38 -8.07
C ILE A 225 -18.65 23.69 -7.17
N ILE A 226 -19.58 22.97 -7.80
CA ILE A 226 -20.76 22.41 -7.14
C ILE A 226 -20.62 20.90 -7.14
N GLN A 227 -20.91 20.26 -6.01
CA GLN A 227 -20.95 18.81 -5.92
C GLN A 227 -22.33 18.28 -6.33
N ASN A 228 -22.37 17.27 -7.19
CA ASN A 228 -23.62 16.62 -7.61
C ASN A 228 -24.04 15.52 -6.62
N ALA A 229 -25.20 14.91 -6.87
CA ALA A 229 -25.74 13.83 -6.03
C ALA A 229 -24.84 12.58 -5.97
N GLN A 230 -23.97 12.40 -6.95
CA GLN A 230 -22.98 11.31 -7.01
C GLN A 230 -21.67 11.66 -6.28
N GLY A 231 -21.56 12.84 -5.66
CA GLY A 231 -20.35 13.28 -4.97
C GLY A 231 -19.28 13.87 -5.90
N LEU A 232 -19.53 13.97 -7.20
CA LEU A 232 -18.58 14.52 -8.18
C LEU A 232 -18.75 16.04 -8.30
N PHE A 233 -17.64 16.74 -8.54
CA PHE A 233 -17.62 18.17 -8.74
C PHE A 233 -17.90 18.55 -10.19
N VAL A 234 -18.69 19.61 -10.33
CA VAL A 234 -19.04 20.29 -11.57
C VAL A 234 -18.54 21.72 -11.48
N LEU A 235 -17.65 22.08 -12.38
CA LEU A 235 -17.16 23.43 -12.58
C LEU A 235 -18.10 24.19 -13.50
N LYS A 236 -18.50 25.39 -13.07
CA LYS A 236 -19.19 26.39 -13.89
C LYS A 236 -18.52 27.73 -13.70
N HIS A 237 -18.17 28.37 -14.81
CA HIS A 237 -17.53 29.67 -14.80
C HIS A 237 -18.20 30.57 -15.82
N LEU A 238 -18.53 31.80 -15.40
CA LEU A 238 -19.20 32.80 -16.24
C LEU A 238 -18.28 33.99 -16.51
N TRP A 239 -18.21 34.38 -17.78
CA TRP A 239 -17.56 35.61 -18.22
C TRP A 239 -18.53 36.51 -18.95
N LEU A 240 -18.31 37.82 -18.78
CA LEU A 240 -18.94 38.85 -19.58
C LEU A 240 -17.90 39.55 -20.45
N PHE A 241 -17.99 39.34 -21.75
CA PHE A 241 -17.12 39.96 -22.75
C PHE A 241 -17.74 41.28 -23.25
N ARG A 242 -17.09 42.41 -22.95
CA ARG A 242 -17.52 43.74 -23.41
C ARG A 242 -16.59 44.27 -24.51
N LYS A 243 -17.15 45.03 -25.45
CA LYS A 243 -16.40 45.67 -26.53
C LYS A 243 -15.40 46.68 -25.94
N GLY A 244 -14.11 46.53 -26.25
CA GLY A 244 -13.03 47.40 -25.74
C GLY A 244 -12.34 46.92 -24.46
N ALA A 245 -12.72 45.76 -23.90
CA ALA A 245 -11.96 45.12 -22.83
C ALA A 245 -10.70 44.43 -23.39
N HIS A 246 -9.53 44.75 -22.85
CA HIS A 246 -8.23 44.31 -23.35
C HIS A 246 -7.69 42.99 -22.77
N SER A 247 -8.44 42.30 -21.90
CA SER A 247 -7.96 41.11 -21.21
C SER A 247 -8.97 39.98 -21.34
N GLN A 248 -8.57 38.90 -22.02
CA GLN A 248 -9.42 37.72 -22.28
C GLN A 248 -8.73 36.49 -21.68
N CYS A 249 -9.32 35.94 -20.62
CA CYS A 249 -8.83 34.73 -19.97
C CYS A 249 -9.54 33.51 -20.53
N VAL A 250 -8.77 32.47 -20.83
CA VAL A 250 -9.29 31.14 -21.18
C VAL A 250 -8.78 30.18 -20.09
N PRO A 251 -9.58 29.22 -19.61
CA PRO A 251 -9.06 28.21 -18.67
C PRO A 251 -7.87 27.51 -19.32
N VAL A 252 -6.72 27.44 -18.65
CA VAL A 252 -5.54 26.80 -19.24
C VAL A 252 -5.46 25.34 -18.85
N SER A 253 -5.75 25.04 -17.59
CA SER A 253 -5.87 23.64 -17.19
C SER A 253 -6.77 23.43 -15.98
N ILE A 254 -7.46 22.29 -15.99
CA ILE A 254 -8.15 21.74 -14.83
C ILE A 254 -7.36 20.51 -14.39
N GLN A 255 -7.05 20.45 -13.09
CA GLN A 255 -6.14 19.47 -12.50
C GLN A 255 -6.83 18.71 -11.37
N ASN A 256 -6.62 17.40 -11.36
CA ASN A 256 -6.96 16.53 -10.25
C ASN A 256 -5.67 16.27 -9.46
N SER A 257 -5.67 16.52 -8.14
CA SER A 257 -4.46 16.38 -7.32
C SER A 257 -3.95 14.95 -7.17
N LEU A 258 -4.81 13.96 -7.38
CA LEU A 258 -4.46 12.53 -7.32
C LEU A 258 -3.97 12.00 -8.68
N LEU A 259 -4.15 12.75 -9.76
CA LEU A 259 -3.79 12.34 -11.12
C LEU A 259 -2.68 13.24 -11.66
N VAL A 260 -1.67 12.64 -12.30
CA VAL A 260 -0.60 13.40 -12.96
C VAL A 260 -1.13 14.21 -14.16
N GLN A 261 -2.24 13.76 -14.74
CA GLN A 261 -2.82 14.33 -15.96
C GLN A 261 -3.65 15.59 -15.68
N LYS A 262 -3.67 16.49 -16.66
CA LYS A 262 -4.47 17.72 -16.65
C LYS A 262 -5.33 17.80 -17.92
N LYS A 263 -6.51 18.43 -17.80
CA LYS A 263 -7.34 18.77 -18.95
C LYS A 263 -7.04 20.20 -19.37
N GLU A 264 -6.56 20.37 -20.60
CA GLU A 264 -6.27 21.68 -21.17
C GLU A 264 -7.43 22.16 -22.04
N PHE A 265 -7.57 23.47 -22.17
CA PHE A 265 -8.50 24.06 -23.12
C PHE A 265 -7.80 24.23 -24.47
N VAL A 266 -8.27 23.52 -25.49
CA VAL A 266 -7.85 23.76 -26.87
C VAL A 266 -8.94 24.61 -27.51
N GLY A 267 -8.68 25.91 -27.66
CA GLY A 267 -9.55 26.75 -28.48
C GLY A 267 -9.32 26.41 -29.95
N ASP A 268 -10.33 25.91 -30.65
CA ASP A 268 -10.27 25.81 -32.10
C ASP A 268 -10.15 27.23 -32.68
N SER A 269 -9.04 27.47 -33.36
CA SER A 269 -8.64 28.72 -34.02
C SER A 269 -9.48 29.03 -35.25
#